data_AF-A0AAU3NVY8-F1
#
_entry.id   AF-A0AAU3NVY8-F1
#
_cell.length_a   1.000
_cell.length_b   1.000
_cell.length_c   1.000
_cell.angle_alpha   90.00
_cell.angle_beta   90.00
_cell.angle_gamma   90.00
#
_symmetry.space_group_name_H-M   'P 1'
#
loop_
_entity.id
_entity.type
_entity.pdbx_description
1 polymer ?
#
loop_
_entity_poly.entity_id
_entity_poly.type
_entity_poly.pdbx_seq_one_letter_code
_entity_poly.pdbx_strand_id
1 'polypeptide(L)' 'MRVGGRRPKLTADQAELAQQLYDAREKTVQQIADMFNVPRSTVYGHLDKTKTVPRQPKKNAAAKS' A
#
# COMPACT_ATOMS: atom_id res chain seq x y z
N MET A 1 18.46 -6.01 -25.21
CA MET A 1 17.65 -7.11 -24.64
C MET A 1 16.71 -6.58 -23.57
N ARG A 2 15.43 -6.94 -23.60
CA ARG A 2 14.55 -6.95 -22.41
C ARG A 2 13.32 -7.82 -22.71
N VAL A 3 13.53 -9.14 -22.73
CA VAL A 3 12.45 -10.12 -22.88
C VAL A 3 11.96 -10.49 -21.49
N GLY A 4 10.67 -10.27 -21.24
CA GLY A 4 9.90 -10.96 -20.20
C GLY A 4 10.24 -10.61 -18.76
N GLY A 5 9.56 -9.61 -18.20
CA GLY A 5 9.54 -9.39 -16.76
C GLY A 5 8.18 -8.85 -16.36
N ARG A 6 7.31 -9.73 -15.90
CA ARG A 6 6.03 -9.50 -15.19
C ARG A 6 5.62 -8.03 -15.10
N ARG A 7 4.50 -7.65 -15.75
CA ARG A 7 3.90 -6.30 -15.61
C ARG A 7 3.88 -5.92 -14.12
N PRO A 8 4.57 -4.84 -13.71
CA PRO A 8 4.52 -4.42 -12.32
C PRO A 8 3.07 -4.07 -12.02
N LYS A 9 2.49 -4.74 -11.00
CA LYS A 9 1.10 -4.51 -10.59
C LYS A 9 0.88 -3.08 -10.06
N LEU A 10 1.96 -2.37 -9.77
CA LEU A 10 2.00 -1.01 -9.28
C LEU A 10 3.13 -0.30 -10.04
N THR A 11 2.84 0.82 -10.71
CA THR A 11 3.91 1.65 -11.32
C THR A 11 4.68 2.41 -10.23
N ALA A 12 5.85 2.95 -10.57
CA ALA A 12 6.63 3.77 -9.64
C ALA A 12 5.80 4.95 -9.10
N ASP A 13 5.09 5.66 -9.99
CA ASP A 13 4.21 6.77 -9.61
C ASP A 13 3.08 6.34 -8.65
N GLN A 14 2.51 5.15 -8.85
CA GLN A 14 1.49 4.60 -7.95
C GLN A 14 2.07 4.22 -6.58
N ALA A 15 3.33 3.77 -6.54
CA ALA A 15 4.03 3.48 -5.29
C ALA A 15 4.31 4.77 -4.50
N GLU A 16 4.75 5.84 -5.17
CA GLU A 16 4.95 7.15 -4.53
C GLU A 16 3.64 7.71 -3.99
N LEU A 17 2.56 7.65 -4.77
CA LEU A 17 1.24 8.10 -4.32
C LEU A 17 0.73 7.24 -3.13
N ALA A 18 0.92 5.93 -3.17
CA ALA A 18 0.59 5.03 -2.05
C ALA A 18 1.40 5.38 -0.79
N GLN A 19 2.68 5.69 -0.94
CA GLN A 19 3.56 6.10 0.16
C GLN A 19 3.09 7.44 0.75
N GLN A 20 2.75 8.43 -0.07
CA GLN A 20 2.26 9.74 0.39
C GLN A 20 0.94 9.60 1.17
N LEU A 21 -0.01 8.82 0.67
CA LEU A 21 -1.29 8.57 1.34
C LEU A 21 -1.11 7.82 2.67
N TYR A 22 -0.14 6.91 2.73
CA TYR A 22 0.22 6.19 3.95
C TYR A 22 0.91 7.09 4.98
N ASP A 23 1.90 7.88 4.53
CA ASP A 23 2.67 8.82 5.35
C ASP A 23 1.76 9.92 5.92
N ALA A 24 0.81 10.42 5.11
CA ALA A 24 -0.20 11.39 5.51
C ALA A 24 -1.27 10.81 6.48
N ARG A 25 -1.27 9.48 6.71
CA ARG A 25 -2.26 8.76 7.54
C ARG A 25 -3.72 8.95 7.08
N GLU A 26 -3.97 9.45 5.87
CA GLU A 26 -5.31 9.71 5.36
C GLU A 26 -6.08 8.43 5.00
N LYS A 27 -5.36 7.42 4.51
CA LYS A 27 -5.94 6.15 4.07
C LYS A 27 -5.20 4.99 4.69
N THR A 28 -5.96 3.95 5.04
CA THR A 28 -5.36 2.68 5.45
C THR A 28 -4.73 1.97 4.24
N VAL A 29 -3.74 1.12 4.50
CA VAL A 29 -3.10 0.30 3.47
C VAL A 29 -4.13 -0.54 2.68
N GLN A 30 -5.23 -0.95 3.32
CA GLN A 30 -6.29 -1.68 2.63
C GLN A 30 -7.01 -0.79 1.61
N GLN A 31 -7.42 0.42 2.00
CA GLN A 31 -8.07 1.36 1.09
C GLN A 31 -7.15 1.79 -0.06
N ILE A 32 -5.85 1.94 0.20
CA ILE A 32 -4.85 2.23 -0.83
C ILE A 32 -4.75 1.04 -1.80
N ALA A 33 -4.72 -0.19 -1.28
CA ALA A 33 -4.69 -1.40 -2.11
C ALA A 33 -5.96 -1.52 -2.97
N ASP A 34 -7.13 -1.22 -2.41
CA ASP A 34 -8.42 -1.23 -3.10
C ASP A 34 -8.45 -0.15 -4.20
N MET A 35 -7.89 1.05 -3.95
CA MET A 35 -7.79 2.13 -4.95
C MET A 35 -6.98 1.74 -6.19
N PHE A 36 -5.91 0.97 -6.01
CA PHE A 36 -5.07 0.49 -7.11
C PHE A 36 -5.50 -0.89 -7.63
N ASN A 37 -6.56 -1.47 -7.05
CA ASN A 37 -7.02 -2.83 -7.34
C ASN A 37 -5.90 -3.87 -7.26
N VAL A 38 -5.00 -3.70 -6.29
CA VAL A 38 -3.86 -4.57 -6.02
C VAL A 38 -4.02 -5.29 -4.68
N PRO A 39 -3.39 -6.46 -4.50
CA PRO A 39 -3.33 -7.08 -3.19
C PRO A 39 -2.61 -6.17 -2.17
N ARG A 40 -3.09 -6.14 -0.93
CA ARG A 40 -2.44 -5.42 0.19
C ARG A 40 -0.95 -5.79 0.36
N SER A 41 -0.59 -7.04 0.07
CA SER A 41 0.80 -7.50 0.09
C SER A 41 1.68 -6.85 -0.98
N THR A 42 1.10 -6.43 -2.10
CA THR A 42 1.80 -5.69 -3.16
C THR A 42 2.13 -4.28 -2.67
N VAL A 43 1.22 -3.64 -1.96
CA VAL A 43 1.46 -2.32 -1.32
C VAL A 43 2.58 -2.42 -0.29
N TYR A 44 2.56 -3.41 0.61
CA TYR A 44 3.67 -3.64 1.56
C TYR A 44 5.02 -3.97 0.90
N GLY A 45 5.00 -4.54 -0.31
CA GLY A 45 6.23 -4.78 -1.07
C GLY A 45 6.87 -3.50 -1.60
N HIS A 46 6.10 -2.41 -1.71
CA HIS A 46 6.53 -1.12 -2.24
C HIS A 46 6.61 -0.04 -1.16
N LEU A 47 5.96 -0.22 -0.01
CA LEU A 47 6.15 0.66 1.14
C LEU A 47 7.53 0.42 1.74
N ASP A 48 8.27 1.51 1.91
CA ASP A 48 9.64 1.45 2.39
C ASP A 48 9.69 0.91 3.82
N LYS A 49 10.17 -0.33 4.00
CA LYS A 49 10.11 -1.06 5.28
C LYS A 49 10.87 -0.37 6.40
N THR A 50 11.84 0.48 6.05
CA THR A 50 12.64 1.32 6.95
C THR A 50 11.86 2.54 7.46
N LYS A 51 10.88 3.00 6.69
CA LYS A 51 10.01 4.16 6.99
C LYS A 51 8.64 3.74 7.51
N THR A 52 8.21 2.51 7.26
CA THR A 52 6.95 1.98 7.81
C THR A 52 7.09 1.76 9.31
N VAL A 53 6.70 2.77 10.07
CA VAL A 53 6.43 2.74 11.51
C VAL A 53 5.82 1.40 11.96
N PRO A 54 6.29 0.85 13.10
CA PRO A 54 5.93 -0.49 13.53
C PRO A 54 4.41 -0.63 13.68
N ARG A 55 3.94 -1.80 13.25
CA ARG A 55 2.55 -2.25 13.25
C ARG A 55 1.81 -1.84 14.52
N GLN A 56 0.95 -0.83 14.39
CA GLN A 56 -0.03 -0.53 15.44
C GLN A 56 -0.98 -1.74 15.55
N PRO A 57 -1.15 -2.33 16.74
CA PRO A 57 -2.06 -3.45 16.91
C PRO A 57 -3.48 -2.98 16.57
N LYS A 58 -4.18 -3.76 15.72
CA LYS A 58 -5.58 -3.52 15.37
C LYS A 58 -6.40 -3.41 16.66
N LYS A 59 -6.81 -2.19 17.01
CA LYS A 59 -7.99 -2.00 17.85
C LYS A 59 -9.20 -2.18 16.95
N ASN A 60 -10.03 -3.17 17.29
CA ASN A 60 -11.34 -3.37 16.69
C ASN A 60 -12.11 -2.03 16.62
N ALA A 61 -12.55 -1.66 15.43
CA ALA A 61 -13.70 -0.81 15.20
C ALA A 61 -14.56 -1.63 14.22
N ALA A 62 -15.62 -2.36 14.59
CA ALA A 62 -16.65 -2.06 15.58
C ALA A 62 -17.16 -0.63 15.45
N ALA A 63 -17.90 -0.34 14.38
CA ALA A 63 -19.19 0.37 14.42
C ALA A 63 -19.65 0.82 13.02
N LYS A 64 -20.97 0.71 12.81
CA LYS A 64 -21.85 1.28 11.75
C LYS A 64 -22.05 0.36 10.53
N SER A 65 -23.25 -0.17 10.25
CA SER A 65 -24.60 -0.03 10.83
C SER A 65 -25.38 -1.33 10.66
#